data_AF-A0AAV8ZJP3-F1
#
_entry.id   AF-A0AAV8ZJP3-F1
#
_cell.length_a   1.000
_cell.length_b   1.000
_cell.length_c   1.000
_cell.angle_alpha   90.00
_cell.angle_beta   90.00
_cell.angle_gamma   90.00
#
_symmetry.space_group_name_H-M   'P 1'
#
loop_
_entity.id
_entity.type
_entity.pdbx_description
1 polymer ?
#
loop_
_entity_poly.entity_id
_entity_poly.type
_entity_poly.pdbx_seq_one_letter_code
_entity_poly.pdbx_strand_id
1 'polypeptide(L)'
;MHGVICFVALALAIAEEELHFEHRDLHWGNILLSTVDKKKKINFRLNGKNYEIMTKGVEVAIIDFTLSRIECDSVVIFNDLSLDPDLFTAEGDYQFEIYKLMQKKNG
;
A
#
# COMPACT_ATOMS: atom_id res chain seq x y z
N MET A 1 7.00 -6.02 16.33
CA MET A 1 5.79 -5.40 15.75
C MET A 1 6.07 -4.07 15.04
N HIS A 2 6.86 -3.15 15.59
CA HIS A 2 7.13 -1.83 14.96
C HIS A 2 7.77 -1.85 13.56
N GLY A 3 8.46 -2.91 13.15
CA GLY A 3 9.14 -2.95 11.85
C GLY A 3 8.20 -3.02 10.65
N VAL A 4 7.11 -3.81 10.74
CA VAL A 4 6.22 -4.09 9.60
C VAL A 4 5.51 -2.82 9.14
N ILE A 5 4.90 -2.07 10.07
CA ILE A 5 4.17 -0.83 9.75
C ILE A 5 5.11 0.20 9.13
N CYS A 6 6.34 0.34 9.64
CA CYS A 6 7.33 1.24 9.05
C CYS A 6 7.70 0.81 7.63
N PHE A 7 7.90 -0.48 7.36
CA PHE A 7 8.18 -0.96 6.01
C PHE A 7 7.04 -0.69 5.04
N VAL A 8 5.81 -0.98 5.46
CA VAL A 8 4.62 -0.70 4.65
C VAL A 8 4.51 0.79 4.34
N ALA A 9 4.64 1.66 5.36
CA ALA A 9 4.57 3.11 5.18
C ALA A 9 5.66 3.64 4.23
N LEU A 10 6.88 3.08 4.32
CA LEU A 10 7.98 3.47 3.43
C LEU A 10 7.77 2.99 2.01
N ALA A 11 7.33 1.74 1.83
CA ALA A 11 7.01 1.20 0.51
C ALA A 11 5.93 2.03 -0.18
N LEU A 12 4.88 2.41 0.55
CA LEU A 12 3.84 3.31 0.06
C LEU A 12 4.41 4.69 -0.28
N ALA A 13 5.20 5.31 0.60
CA ALA A 13 5.78 6.63 0.34
C ALA A 13 6.66 6.68 -0.92
N ILE A 14 7.43 5.61 -1.19
CA ILE A 14 8.24 5.50 -2.41
C ILE A 14 7.35 5.38 -3.65
N ALA A 15 6.33 4.54 -3.58
CA ALA A 15 5.40 4.35 -4.70
C ALA A 15 4.55 5.61 -4.95
N GLU A 16 4.18 6.33 -3.90
CA GLU A 16 3.50 7.64 -3.97
C GLU A 16 4.40 8.69 -4.66
N GLU A 17 5.69 8.75 -4.33
CA GLU A 17 6.63 9.68 -4.96
C GLU A 17 6.81 9.37 -6.45
N GLU A 18 7.07 8.11 -6.79
CA GLU A 18 7.49 7.74 -8.15
C GLU A 18 6.30 7.55 -9.11
N LEU A 19 5.12 7.17 -8.60
CA LEU A 19 3.97 6.76 -9.42
C LEU A 19 2.62 7.34 -8.98
N HIS A 20 2.59 8.29 -8.02
CA HIS A 20 1.33 8.75 -7.39
C HIS A 20 0.41 7.57 -7.00
N PHE A 21 1.03 6.51 -6.48
CA PHE A 21 0.39 5.24 -6.20
C PHE A 21 -0.62 5.34 -5.05
N GLU A 22 -1.76 4.66 -5.21
CA GLU A 22 -2.71 4.38 -4.14
C GLU A 22 -3.06 2.89 -4.19
N HIS A 23 -2.85 2.14 -3.11
CA HIS A 23 -3.19 0.71 -3.09
C HIS A 23 -4.71 0.47 -3.15
N ARG A 24 -5.47 1.30 -2.45
CA ARG A 24 -6.95 1.29 -2.30
C ARG A 24 -7.58 0.04 -1.68
N ASP A 25 -6.84 -1.05 -1.49
CA ASP A 25 -7.33 -2.21 -0.71
C ASP A 25 -6.24 -2.86 0.18
N LEU A 26 -5.54 -2.04 0.97
CA LEU A 26 -4.44 -2.53 1.81
C LEU A 26 -4.93 -3.04 3.17
N HIS A 27 -5.73 -4.10 3.15
CA HIS A 27 -6.04 -4.85 4.37
C HIS A 27 -4.87 -5.76 4.76
N TRP A 28 -4.87 -6.25 6.01
CA TRP A 28 -3.83 -7.14 6.54
C TRP A 28 -3.61 -8.45 5.75
N GLY A 29 -4.57 -8.86 4.91
CA GLY A 29 -4.44 -10.05 4.04
C GLY A 29 -3.54 -9.79 2.84
N ASN A 30 -3.39 -8.51 2.45
CA ASN A 30 -2.54 -8.06 1.35
C ASN A 30 -1.12 -7.67 1.81
N ILE A 31 -0.77 -8.03 3.05
CA ILE A 31 0.56 -7.83 3.63
C ILE A 31 1.18 -9.20 3.92
N LEU A 32 2.11 -9.62 3.06
CA LEU A 32 2.84 -10.86 3.26
C LEU A 32 4.08 -10.61 4.11
N LEU A 33 4.38 -11.56 4.99
CA LEU A 33 5.57 -11.54 5.85
C LEU A 33 6.43 -12.76 5.57
N SER A 34 7.74 -12.54 5.49
CA SER A 34 8.74 -13.62 5.41
C SER A 34 9.81 -13.44 6.48
N THR A 35 10.28 -14.56 7.04
CA THR A 35 11.40 -14.56 7.98
C THR A 35 12.71 -14.46 7.20
N VAL A 36 13.57 -13.52 7.57
CA VAL A 36 14.87 -13.28 6.94
C VAL A 36 15.97 -13.20 7.97
N ASP A 37 17.23 -13.14 7.54
CA ASP A 37 18.35 -12.89 8.45
C ASP A 37 18.13 -11.58 9.24
N LYS A 38 18.33 -11.61 10.56
CA LYS A 38 18.16 -10.43 11.43
C LYS A 38 19.06 -9.25 11.04
N LYS A 39 20.20 -9.54 10.39
CA LYS A 39 21.16 -8.57 9.88
C LYS A 39 20.84 -8.10 8.46
N LYS A 40 19.83 -8.68 7.79
CA LYS A 40 19.41 -8.24 6.45
C LYS A 40 19.00 -6.77 6.52
N LYS A 41 19.57 -5.98 5.63
CA LYS A 41 19.22 -4.58 5.42
C LYS A 41 18.54 -4.45 4.08
N ILE A 42 17.64 -3.49 3.97
CA ILE A 42 17.08 -3.06 2.70
C ILE A 42 17.43 -1.60 2.45
N ASN A 43 17.66 -1.29 1.19
CA ASN A 43 17.96 0.06 0.72
C ASN A 43 16.78 0.54 -0.11
N PHE A 44 16.39 1.79 0.08
CA PHE A 44 15.39 2.43 -0.76
C PHE A 44 15.72 3.89 -0.97
N ARG A 45 15.14 4.47 -2.03
CA ARG A 45 15.30 5.87 -2.39
C ARG A 45 13.94 6.56 -2.23
N LEU A 46 13.92 7.68 -1.52
CA LEU A 46 12.74 8.52 -1.34
C LEU A 46 13.16 9.99 -1.44
N ASN A 47 12.52 10.79 -2.29
CA ASN A 47 12.85 12.17 -2.58
C ASN A 47 14.33 12.36 -2.96
N GLY A 48 14.84 11.45 -3.79
CA GLY A 48 16.26 11.40 -4.20
C GLY A 48 17.26 11.06 -3.09
N LYS A 49 16.82 10.78 -1.86
CA LYS A 49 17.68 10.37 -0.73
C LYS A 49 17.66 8.87 -0.54
N ASN A 50 18.83 8.28 -0.31
CA ASN A 50 18.95 6.87 0.01
C ASN A 50 18.78 6.65 1.51
N TYR A 51 18.01 5.64 1.86
CA TYR A 51 17.77 5.19 3.23
C TYR A 51 18.12 3.71 3.32
N GLU A 52 18.73 3.33 4.45
CA GLU A 52 19.04 1.94 4.79
C GLU A 52 18.31 1.57 6.08
N ILE A 53 17.53 0.50 6.04
CA ILE A 53 16.79 0.01 7.22
C ILE A 53 17.08 -1.46 7.45
N MET A 54 17.30 -1.80 8.72
CA MET A 54 17.44 -3.18 9.17
C MET A 54 16.06 -3.84 9.26
N THR A 55 15.89 -4.97 8.57
CA THR A 55 14.65 -5.77 8.56
C THR A 55 14.31 -6.37 9.92
N LYS A 56 15.33 -6.50 10.80
CA LYS A 56 15.21 -7.13 12.13
C LYS A 56 14.60 -8.53 12.05
N GLY A 57 14.80 -9.23 10.93
CA GLY A 57 14.38 -10.61 10.70
C GLY A 57 13.01 -10.78 10.05
N VAL A 58 12.34 -9.68 9.64
CA VAL A 58 11.07 -9.74 8.92
C VAL A 58 11.14 -8.88 7.66
N GLU A 59 10.81 -9.47 6.53
CA GLU A 59 10.59 -8.79 5.27
C GLU A 59 9.09 -8.72 4.96
N VAL A 60 8.66 -7.64 4.32
CA VAL A 60 7.26 -7.35 4.01
C VAL A 60 7.10 -7.24 2.50
N ALA A 61 6.05 -7.84 1.96
CA ALA A 61 5.61 -7.62 0.59
C ALA A 61 4.14 -7.19 0.58
N ILE A 62 3.84 -6.14 -0.18
CA ILE A 62 2.47 -5.69 -0.46
C ILE A 62 2.02 -6.35 -1.76
N ILE A 63 0.82 -6.92 -1.77
CA ILE A 63 0.26 -7.66 -2.91
C ILE A 63 -1.17 -7.22 -3.21
N ASP A 64 -1.73 -7.74 -4.31
CA ASP A 64 -3.09 -7.49 -4.78
C ASP A 64 -3.37 -6.02 -5.12
N PHE A 65 -3.05 -5.67 -6.36
CA PHE A 65 -3.20 -4.33 -6.89
C PHE A 65 -4.51 -4.14 -7.68
N THR A 66 -5.49 -5.04 -7.49
CA THR A 66 -6.73 -5.06 -8.29
C THR A 66 -7.48 -3.73 -8.24
N LEU A 67 -7.52 -3.08 -7.06
CA LEU A 67 -8.18 -1.79 -6.88
C LEU A 67 -7.23 -0.60 -6.94
N SER A 68 -5.94 -0.81 -7.18
CA SER A 68 -4.93 0.24 -7.09
C SER A 68 -5.06 1.29 -8.18
N ARG A 69 -4.44 2.45 -7.93
CA ARG A 69 -4.28 3.57 -8.87
C ARG A 69 -2.81 3.93 -8.97
N ILE A 70 -2.33 4.18 -10.19
CA ILE A 70 -1.03 4.81 -10.46
C ILE A 70 -1.20 5.91 -11.51
N GLU A 71 -0.20 6.77 -11.57
CA GLU A 71 0.01 7.73 -12.65
C GLU A 71 1.46 7.61 -13.13
N CYS A 72 1.64 7.29 -14.41
CA CYS A 72 2.95 7.12 -15.04
C CYS A 72 2.94 7.85 -16.38
N ASP A 73 3.92 8.72 -16.62
CA ASP A 73 4.02 9.52 -17.85
C ASP A 73 2.71 10.25 -18.22
N SER A 74 2.05 10.82 -17.20
CA SER A 74 0.73 11.50 -17.30
C SER A 74 -0.44 10.59 -17.71
N VAL A 75 -0.25 9.28 -17.73
CA VAL A 75 -1.32 8.28 -17.92
C VAL A 75 -1.75 7.75 -16.56
N VAL A 76 -3.03 7.96 -16.22
CA VAL A 76 -3.64 7.42 -15.00
C VAL A 76 -4.20 6.04 -15.29
N ILE A 77 -3.75 5.04 -14.53
CA ILE A 77 -4.23 3.66 -14.60
C ILE A 77 -4.86 3.33 -13.27
N PHE A 78 -6.13 2.95 -13.27
CA PHE A 78 -6.86 2.59 -12.06
C PHE A 78 -8.04 1.68 -12.38
N ASN A 79 -8.50 0.94 -11.38
CA ASN A 79 -9.80 0.28 -11.43
C ASN A 79 -10.90 1.23 -10.95
N ASP A 80 -11.98 1.35 -11.71
CA ASP A 80 -13.10 2.22 -11.37
C ASP A 80 -14.01 1.54 -10.34
N LEU A 81 -13.85 1.92 -9.07
CA LEU A 81 -14.64 1.38 -7.96
C LEU A 81 -16.12 1.74 -8.05
N SER A 82 -16.51 2.78 -8.81
CA SER A 82 -17.91 3.16 -8.95
C SER A 82 -18.77 2.10 -9.67
N LEU A 83 -18.11 1.18 -10.38
CA LEU A 83 -18.73 0.06 -11.07
C LEU A 83 -19.13 -1.09 -10.13
N ASP A 84 -18.69 -1.06 -8.87
CA ASP A 84 -19.02 -2.06 -7.86
C ASP A 84 -19.65 -1.41 -6.61
N PRO A 85 -20.98 -1.18 -6.63
CA PRO A 85 -21.70 -0.56 -5.51
C PRO A 85 -21.62 -1.37 -4.21
N ASP A 86 -21.43 -2.69 -4.30
CA ASP A 86 -21.46 -3.58 -3.14
C ASP A 86 -20.30 -3.29 -2.17
N LEU A 87 -19.15 -2.81 -2.70
CA LEU A 87 -18.01 -2.33 -1.91
C LEU A 87 -18.38 -1.24 -0.90
N PHE A 88 -19.36 -0.39 -1.24
CA PHE A 88 -19.76 0.77 -0.42
C PHE A 88 -20.96 0.49 0.48
N THR A 89 -21.67 -0.60 0.28
CA THR A 89 -22.83 -0.99 1.10
C THR A 89 -22.51 -2.09 2.09
N ALA A 90 -21.36 -2.76 1.95
CA ALA A 90 -20.94 -3.80 2.86
C ALA A 90 -20.74 -3.29 4.30
N GLU A 91 -20.94 -4.19 5.27
CA GLU A 91 -20.89 -3.93 6.71
C GLU A 91 -20.25 -5.13 7.44
N GLY A 92 -19.81 -4.92 8.68
CA GLY A 92 -19.32 -5.98 9.57
C GLY A 92 -17.80 -6.03 9.77
N ASP A 93 -17.02 -5.27 8.99
CA ASP A 93 -15.57 -5.08 9.17
C ASP A 93 -15.21 -3.61 8.93
N TYR A 94 -14.17 -3.11 9.62
CA TYR A 94 -13.64 -1.76 9.42
C TYR A 94 -13.11 -1.55 7.99
N GLN A 95 -12.68 -2.60 7.30
CA GLN A 95 -12.29 -2.54 5.89
C GLN A 95 -13.41 -1.92 5.02
N PHE A 96 -14.68 -2.24 5.28
CA PHE A 96 -15.79 -1.68 4.51
C PHE A 96 -16.00 -0.17 4.78
N GLU A 97 -15.70 0.29 5.98
CA GLU A 97 -15.71 1.72 6.30
C GLU A 97 -14.59 2.47 5.54
N ILE A 98 -13.45 1.83 5.29
CA ILE A 98 -12.38 2.43 4.48
C ILE A 98 -12.85 2.70 3.04
N TYR A 99 -13.61 1.79 2.42
CA TYR A 99 -14.18 2.01 1.09
C TYR A 99 -15.11 3.23 1.05
N LYS A 100 -16.01 3.36 2.04
CA LYS A 100 -16.92 4.51 2.16
C LYS A 100 -16.14 5.83 2.36
N LEU A 101 -15.08 5.80 3.18
CA LEU A 101 -14.23 6.98 3.40
C LEU A 101 -13.47 7.39 2.14
N MET A 102 -12.96 6.43 1.35
CA MET A 102 -12.32 6.72 0.07
C MET A 102 -13.30 7.35 -0.92
N GLN A 103 -14.52 6.80 -1.02
CA GLN A 103 -15.57 7.37 -1.87
C GLN A 103 -15.88 8.81 -1.49
N LYS A 104 -16.04 9.10 -0.20
CA LYS A 104 -16.31 10.46 0.29
C LYS A 104 -15.17 11.44 0.02
N LYS A 105 -13.92 10.97 0.04
CA LYS A 105 -12.74 11.81 -0.19
C LYS A 105 -12.50 12.12 -1.67
N ASN A 106 -12.84 11.16 -2.54
CA ASN A 106 -12.56 11.23 -3.97
C ASN A 106 -13.76 11.66 -4.83
N GLY A 107 -14.95 11.71 -4.24
CA GLY A 107 -16.20 12.18 -4.87
C GLY A 107 -16.43 13.69 -4.76
#